data_AF-A0A538T4W3-F1
#
_entry.id   AF-A0A538T4W3-F1
#
_cell.length_a   1.000
_cell.length_b   1.000
_cell.length_c   1.000
_cell.angle_alpha   90.00
_cell.angle_beta   90.00
_cell.angle_gamma   90.00
#
_symmetry.space_group_name_H-M   'P 1'
#
loop_
_entity.id
_entity.type
_entity.pdbx_description
1 polymer ?
#
loop_
_entity_poly.entity_id
_entity_poly.type
_entity_poly.pdbx_seq_one_letter_code
_entity_poly.pdbx_strand_id
1 'polypeptide(L)'
;MLMCAPIKGPGSGGLSASRMGVILCGRFMGIPGPSFRLRKGVVRPIFPRTERFPSPGGRTKPMKDKGKGQARRTGDARRAAVRPTRPVARFCMVCGGTMRTIREHGVRRRACSRCGFIGYRNPVPACGVLVRREGLILLARRGHEPRKNAWGIPAGFMEYGEHPEVTAVREALEETGLRVRLTGLFGVYAARDDPRARAVLILYHARVVGGRLQPGDDAIELGYFPLGRLPRPIAFRAHREALRDLRRMNREKNR
;
A
#
# COMPACT_ATOMS: atom_id res chain seq x y z
N MET A 1 -15.75 -2.67 8.74
CA MET A 1 -14.91 -1.95 9.72
C MET A 1 -13.69 -2.81 9.99
N LEU A 2 -12.47 -2.33 9.69
CA LEU A 2 -11.24 -3.10 9.91
C LEU A 2 -10.96 -3.12 11.42
N MET A 3 -11.36 -4.18 12.12
CA MET A 3 -11.05 -4.31 13.55
C MET A 3 -9.60 -4.80 13.70
N CYS A 4 -8.67 -3.87 13.92
CA CYS A 4 -7.37 -4.22 14.47
C CYS A 4 -7.55 -4.63 15.94
N ALA A 5 -6.93 -5.73 16.35
CA ALA A 5 -7.02 -6.25 17.71
C ALA A 5 -6.57 -5.17 18.72
N PRO A 6 -7.29 -4.99 19.85
CA PRO A 6 -6.90 -4.02 20.86
C PRO A 6 -5.54 -4.39 21.45
N ILE A 7 -4.65 -3.41 21.56
CA ILE A 7 -3.44 -3.52 22.37
C ILE A 7 -3.91 -3.59 23.82
N LYS A 8 -3.80 -4.77 24.47
CA LYS A 8 -3.99 -4.86 25.92
C LYS A 8 -2.86 -4.08 26.59
N GLY A 9 -3.17 -2.88 27.07
CA GLY A 9 -2.25 -2.10 27.89
C GLY A 9 -1.95 -2.85 29.20
N PRO A 10 -0.79 -2.60 29.82
CA PRO A 10 -0.57 -3.00 31.20
C PRO A 10 -1.60 -2.32 32.11
N GLY A 11 -2.07 -3.05 33.12
CA GLY A 11 -3.21 -2.71 33.97
C GLY A 11 -3.17 -1.32 34.60
N SER A 12 -4.37 -0.79 34.80
CA SER A 12 -4.72 0.49 35.41
C SER A 12 -4.19 0.67 36.83
N GLY A 13 -3.45 1.74 37.07
CA GLY A 13 -3.41 2.46 38.35
C GLY A 13 -4.01 3.86 38.10
N GLY A 14 -5.07 4.19 38.82
CA GLY A 14 -5.81 5.44 38.63
C GLY A 14 -5.06 6.67 39.17
N LEU A 15 -5.51 7.86 38.74
CA LEU A 15 -5.78 9.01 39.60
C LEU A 15 -6.34 10.18 38.78
N SER A 16 -7.51 10.65 39.23
CA SER A 16 -8.04 12.01 39.30
C SER A 16 -8.19 12.88 38.05
N ALA A 17 -9.46 13.22 37.78
CA ALA A 17 -9.89 14.34 36.96
C ALA A 17 -9.76 15.68 37.72
N SER A 18 -9.40 16.76 37.02
CA SER A 18 -9.77 18.14 37.39
C SER A 18 -9.64 19.13 36.22
N ARG A 19 -10.82 19.64 35.82
CA ARG A 19 -11.21 21.03 35.49
C ARG A 19 -10.40 21.95 34.54
N MET A 20 -11.21 22.53 33.63
CA MET A 20 -11.33 23.96 33.24
C MET A 20 -10.35 24.58 32.23
N GLY A 21 -10.95 25.30 31.26
CA GLY A 21 -10.23 26.22 30.37
C GLY A 21 -10.93 26.51 29.04
N VAL A 22 -12.12 27.13 29.07
CA VAL A 22 -12.77 27.77 27.91
C VAL A 22 -12.08 29.11 27.65
N ILE A 23 -11.63 29.39 26.42
CA ILE A 23 -11.44 30.77 25.94
C ILE A 23 -12.00 30.87 24.53
N LEU A 24 -12.86 31.88 24.36
CA LEU A 24 -13.61 32.25 23.18
C LEU A 24 -12.99 33.52 22.56
N CYS A 25 -13.15 33.62 21.24
CA CYS A 25 -13.31 34.85 20.46
C CYS A 25 -12.07 35.67 20.02
N GLY A 26 -11.96 35.83 18.70
CA GLY A 26 -11.12 36.79 18.00
C GLY A 26 -11.59 36.90 16.55
N ARG A 27 -12.52 37.83 16.32
CA ARG A 27 -13.28 38.07 15.08
C ARG A 27 -12.46 39.00 14.18
N PHE A 28 -12.21 38.64 12.92
CA PHE A 28 -11.73 39.57 11.88
C PHE A 28 -12.72 39.56 10.70
N MET A 29 -13.31 40.73 10.45
CA MET A 29 -13.99 41.13 9.20
C MET A 29 -12.94 41.14 8.06
N GLY A 30 -13.16 40.91 6.76
CA GLY A 30 -14.32 40.71 5.90
C GLY A 30 -13.90 41.18 4.49
N ILE A 31 -13.71 40.27 3.53
CA ILE A 31 -13.59 40.58 2.08
C ILE A 31 -14.32 39.45 1.31
N PRO A 32 -15.21 39.74 0.33
CA PRO A 32 -16.08 38.72 -0.26
C PRO A 32 -15.40 37.96 -1.41
N GLY A 33 -15.49 36.63 -1.36
CA GLY A 33 -15.17 35.71 -2.46
C GLY A 33 -16.34 34.75 -2.72
N PRO A 34 -16.43 34.12 -3.92
CA PRO A 34 -17.66 33.54 -4.43
C PRO A 34 -18.16 32.36 -3.59
N SER A 35 -19.45 32.43 -3.27
CA SER A 35 -20.20 31.52 -2.41
C SER A 35 -20.30 30.10 -2.99
N PHE A 36 -19.54 29.16 -2.43
CA PHE A 36 -19.72 27.73 -2.63
C PHE A 36 -20.79 27.21 -1.65
N ARG A 37 -21.99 26.93 -2.16
CA ARG A 37 -23.12 26.43 -1.36
C ARG A 37 -22.93 24.92 -1.12
N LEU A 38 -22.31 24.55 0.00
CA LEU A 38 -22.24 23.16 0.47
C LEU A 38 -23.65 22.69 0.87
N ARG A 39 -24.25 21.79 0.09
CA ARG A 39 -25.43 21.04 0.53
C ARG A 39 -25.02 20.13 1.69
N LYS A 40 -25.53 20.42 2.89
CA LYS A 40 -25.46 19.54 4.06
C LYS A 40 -26.30 18.28 3.80
N GLY A 41 -25.68 17.26 3.22
CA GLY A 41 -26.23 15.90 3.16
C GLY A 41 -25.54 15.03 4.20
N VAL A 42 -26.22 14.79 5.32
CA VAL A 42 -25.79 13.81 6.32
C VAL A 42 -25.98 12.41 5.72
N VAL A 43 -24.90 11.79 5.24
CA VAL A 43 -24.93 10.38 4.86
C VAL A 43 -24.93 9.55 6.14
N ARG A 44 -26.10 9.07 6.55
CA ARG A 44 -26.22 8.12 7.66
C ARG A 44 -25.76 6.73 7.19
N PRO A 45 -24.86 6.05 7.91
CA PRO A 45 -24.55 4.66 7.62
C PRO A 45 -25.77 3.78 7.93
N ILE A 46 -26.21 3.03 6.93
CA ILE A 46 -27.21 1.96 7.09
C ILE A 46 -26.48 0.77 7.73
N PHE A 47 -26.73 0.52 9.01
CA PHE A 47 -26.28 -0.68 9.71
C PHE A 47 -27.33 -1.78 9.57
N PRO A 48 -27.06 -2.92 8.92
CA PRO A 48 -27.92 -4.09 9.05
C PRO A 48 -27.81 -4.67 10.46
N ARG A 49 -28.97 -5.04 11.02
CA ARG A 49 -29.14 -5.65 12.35
C ARG A 49 -28.26 -6.91 12.49
N THR A 50 -27.64 -7.05 13.66
CA THR A 50 -26.84 -8.22 14.04
C THR A 50 -27.72 -9.45 14.23
N GLU A 51 -27.59 -10.46 13.37
CA GLU A 51 -28.04 -11.82 13.68
C GLU A 51 -26.96 -12.53 14.51
N ARG A 52 -27.37 -13.12 15.64
CA ARG A 52 -26.51 -13.89 16.54
C ARG A 52 -26.23 -15.24 15.90
N PHE A 53 -24.95 -15.53 15.63
CA PHE A 53 -24.51 -16.86 15.23
C PHE A 53 -24.20 -17.73 16.46
N PRO A 54 -24.58 -19.03 16.47
CA PRO A 54 -24.34 -19.95 17.58
C PRO A 54 -22.87 -20.41 17.65
N SER A 55 -22.40 -20.64 18.88
CA SER A 55 -21.04 -21.11 19.22
C SER A 55 -20.71 -22.51 18.68
N PRO A 56 -19.44 -22.79 18.30
CA PRO A 56 -19.05 -24.11 17.81
C PRO A 56 -18.78 -25.07 18.97
N GLY A 57 -19.70 -26.02 19.20
CA GLY A 57 -19.49 -27.19 20.03
C GLY A 57 -19.40 -28.46 19.16
N GLY A 58 -18.20 -29.03 19.01
CA GLY A 58 -18.01 -30.28 18.28
C GLY A 58 -16.62 -30.87 18.47
N ARG A 59 -16.50 -31.88 19.33
CA ARG A 59 -15.30 -32.69 19.55
C ARG A 59 -15.03 -33.56 18.32
N THR A 60 -13.85 -33.48 17.72
CA THR A 60 -13.39 -34.44 16.71
C THR A 60 -12.39 -35.43 17.32
N LYS A 61 -12.63 -36.73 17.12
CA LYS A 61 -11.72 -37.83 17.48
C LYS A 61 -10.57 -37.94 16.45
N PRO A 62 -9.39 -38.46 16.84
CA PRO A 62 -8.26 -38.60 15.91
C PRO A 62 -8.44 -39.82 14.99
N MET A 63 -8.21 -39.62 13.69
CA MET A 63 -8.21 -40.67 12.68
C MET A 63 -6.79 -41.26 12.55
N LYS A 64 -6.70 -42.59 12.60
CA LYS A 64 -5.45 -43.35 12.53
C LYS A 64 -4.87 -43.34 11.12
N ASP A 65 -3.57 -43.11 11.04
CA ASP A 65 -2.76 -43.10 9.83
C ASP A 65 -2.21 -44.51 9.54
N LYS A 66 -2.53 -45.06 8.36
CA LYS A 66 -1.90 -46.28 7.80
C LYS A 66 -1.88 -46.16 6.28
N GLY A 67 -0.68 -45.96 5.73
CA GLY A 67 -0.48 -45.99 4.28
C GLY A 67 0.99 -45.83 3.90
N LYS A 68 1.73 -46.95 3.94
CA LYS A 68 3.07 -47.07 3.32
C LYS A 68 2.93 -46.98 1.80
N GLY A 69 3.62 -46.03 1.17
CA GLY A 69 3.71 -45.92 -0.29
C GLY A 69 4.99 -45.19 -0.69
N GLN A 70 5.86 -45.88 -1.43
CA GLN A 70 7.22 -45.48 -1.78
C GLN A 70 7.22 -44.28 -2.75
N ALA A 71 7.85 -43.17 -2.34
CA ALA A 71 8.03 -41.99 -3.17
C ALA A 71 9.29 -42.13 -4.06
N ARG A 72 9.08 -42.25 -5.37
CA ARG A 72 10.13 -42.09 -6.38
C ARG A 72 10.66 -40.66 -6.35
N ARG A 73 11.99 -40.53 -6.24
CA ARG A 73 12.75 -39.28 -6.27
C ARG A 73 12.57 -38.60 -7.63
N THR A 74 11.96 -37.42 -7.66
CA THR A 74 12.07 -36.47 -8.77
C THR A 74 12.41 -35.10 -8.22
N GLY A 75 13.22 -34.37 -8.99
CA GLY A 75 14.09 -33.28 -8.55
C GLY A 75 13.44 -32.20 -7.68
N ASP A 76 14.12 -31.92 -6.57
CA ASP A 76 13.89 -30.81 -5.66
C ASP A 76 14.11 -29.48 -6.41
N ALA A 77 13.09 -29.04 -7.16
CA ALA A 77 12.96 -27.67 -7.60
C ALA A 77 12.71 -26.81 -6.36
N ARG A 78 13.78 -26.49 -5.64
CA ARG A 78 13.80 -25.50 -4.58
C ARG A 78 13.30 -24.20 -5.19
N ARG A 79 11.99 -23.93 -5.08
CA ARG A 79 11.44 -22.59 -5.18
C ARG A 79 12.28 -21.75 -4.25
N ALA A 80 13.17 -20.92 -4.81
CA ALA A 80 13.98 -19.99 -4.06
C ALA A 80 13.05 -19.23 -3.13
N ALA A 81 13.11 -19.58 -1.84
CA ALA A 81 12.28 -18.98 -0.83
C ALA A 81 12.69 -17.50 -0.79
N VAL A 82 11.82 -16.63 -1.32
CA VAL A 82 12.02 -15.18 -1.29
C VAL A 82 12.31 -14.81 0.16
N ARG A 83 13.56 -14.42 0.44
CA ARG A 83 13.98 -13.97 1.77
C ARG A 83 12.98 -12.90 2.23
N PRO A 84 12.47 -12.96 3.47
CA PRO A 84 11.50 -11.99 3.95
C PRO A 84 12.08 -10.58 3.81
N THR A 85 11.41 -9.74 3.01
CA THR A 85 11.82 -8.38 2.62
C THR A 85 11.93 -7.37 3.78
N ARG A 86 11.56 -7.78 4.99
CA ARG A 86 11.73 -7.00 6.23
C ARG A 86 12.25 -7.90 7.34
N PRO A 87 13.21 -7.43 8.16
CA PRO A 87 13.69 -8.15 9.34
C PRO A 87 12.52 -8.57 10.22
N VAL A 88 12.56 -9.81 10.72
CA VAL A 88 11.55 -10.28 11.67
C VAL A 88 11.87 -9.67 13.03
N ALA A 89 10.97 -8.84 13.58
CA ALA A 89 11.17 -8.21 14.87
C ALA A 89 11.48 -9.27 15.96
N ARG A 90 12.64 -9.10 16.61
CA ARG A 90 13.12 -9.94 17.72
C ARG A 90 12.65 -9.41 19.07
N PHE A 91 12.51 -8.10 19.20
CA PHE A 91 12.07 -7.41 20.41
C PHE A 91 10.83 -6.56 20.11
N CYS A 92 10.03 -6.31 21.14
CA CYS A 92 8.80 -5.55 21.08
C CYS A 92 9.09 -4.06 21.10
N MET A 93 8.57 -3.32 20.12
CA MET A 93 8.70 -1.87 20.04
C MET A 93 7.93 -1.10 21.13
N VAL A 94 7.05 -1.77 21.89
CA VAL A 94 6.25 -1.14 22.96
C VAL A 94 6.92 -1.31 24.33
N CYS A 95 7.49 -2.47 24.64
CA CYS A 95 7.97 -2.77 26.01
C CYS A 95 9.35 -3.45 26.07
N GLY A 96 10.06 -3.61 24.95
CA GLY A 96 11.36 -4.27 24.87
C GLY A 96 11.36 -5.80 25.02
N GLY A 97 10.22 -6.41 25.38
CA GLY A 97 10.12 -7.87 25.56
C GLY A 97 10.39 -8.67 24.28
N THR A 98 10.82 -9.92 24.41
CA THR A 98 11.09 -10.79 23.26
C THR A 98 9.81 -11.12 22.47
N MET A 99 9.95 -11.25 21.16
CA MET A 99 8.86 -11.63 20.26
C MET A 99 8.86 -13.14 20.03
N ARG A 100 7.70 -13.77 20.12
CA ARG A 100 7.48 -15.18 19.77
C ARG A 100 6.58 -15.33 18.55
N THR A 101 6.65 -16.46 17.88
CA THR A 101 5.75 -16.77 16.75
C THR A 101 4.48 -17.38 17.29
N ILE A 102 3.33 -16.78 16.96
CA ILE A 102 2.01 -17.31 17.26
C ILE A 102 1.30 -17.73 15.96
N ARG A 103 0.31 -18.61 16.07
CA ARG A 103 -0.59 -18.98 14.97
C ARG A 103 -2.00 -18.53 15.34
N GLU A 104 -2.55 -17.63 14.55
CA GLU A 104 -3.87 -17.06 14.78
C GLU A 104 -4.62 -17.04 13.45
N HIS A 105 -5.81 -17.65 13.40
CA HIS A 105 -6.58 -17.88 12.17
C HIS A 105 -5.75 -18.52 11.04
N GLY A 106 -4.91 -19.50 11.38
CA GLY A 106 -4.05 -20.20 10.42
C GLY A 106 -2.81 -19.42 9.96
N VAL A 107 -2.69 -18.12 10.29
CA VAL A 107 -1.57 -17.26 9.87
C VAL A 107 -0.52 -17.15 10.98
N ARG A 108 0.77 -17.22 10.59
CA ARG A 108 1.89 -17.00 11.51
C ARG A 108 2.12 -15.51 11.74
N ARG A 109 2.09 -15.07 13.00
CA ARG A 109 2.36 -13.68 13.41
C ARG A 109 3.44 -13.63 14.48
N ARG A 110 4.03 -12.45 14.66
CA ARG A 110 4.96 -12.17 15.76
C ARG A 110 4.18 -11.45 16.86
N ALA A 111 4.19 -12.01 18.06
CA ALA A 111 3.57 -11.40 19.23
C ALA A 111 4.58 -11.28 20.36
N CYS A 112 4.48 -10.19 21.14
CA CYS A 112 5.32 -10.00 22.31
C CYS A 112 4.94 -11.00 23.41
N SER A 113 5.95 -11.64 24.00
CA SER A 113 5.75 -12.57 25.12
C SER A 113 5.35 -11.87 26.43
N ARG A 114 5.56 -10.54 26.55
CA ARG A 114 5.30 -9.75 27.76
C ARG A 114 3.96 -9.01 27.72
N CYS A 115 3.76 -8.12 26.74
CA CYS A 115 2.54 -7.29 26.67
C CYS A 115 1.50 -7.78 25.64
N GLY A 116 1.78 -8.87 24.91
CA GLY A 116 0.85 -9.40 23.90
C GLY A 116 0.77 -8.60 22.59
N PHE A 117 1.51 -7.50 22.43
CA PHE A 117 1.55 -6.72 21.19
C PHE A 117 1.81 -7.59 19.95
N ILE A 118 0.96 -7.48 18.93
CA ILE A 118 1.10 -8.20 17.66
C ILE A 118 1.78 -7.29 16.62
N GLY A 119 2.98 -7.68 16.20
CA GLY A 119 3.71 -7.03 15.11
C GLY A 119 3.19 -7.50 13.76
N TYR A 120 2.17 -6.85 13.23
CA TYR A 120 1.65 -7.14 11.89
C TYR A 120 2.68 -6.79 10.81
N ARG A 121 2.80 -7.66 9.82
CA ARG A 121 3.63 -7.44 8.62
C ARG A 121 2.75 -7.01 7.46
N ASN A 122 2.39 -5.74 7.44
CA ASN A 122 1.54 -5.19 6.39
C ASN A 122 2.38 -4.84 5.15
N PRO A 123 1.84 -5.03 3.93
CA PRO A 123 2.42 -4.42 2.75
C PRO A 123 2.34 -2.90 2.85
N VAL A 124 3.33 -2.21 2.31
CA VAL A 124 3.39 -0.74 2.32
C VAL A 124 2.57 -0.20 1.14
N PRO A 125 1.68 0.77 1.34
CA PRO A 125 1.04 1.46 0.21
C PRO A 125 2.09 2.27 -0.58
N ALA A 126 1.99 2.19 -1.90
CA ALA A 126 2.77 3.00 -2.84
C ALA A 126 1.82 3.57 -3.88
N CYS A 127 2.05 4.80 -4.32
CA CYS A 127 1.18 5.48 -5.27
C CYS A 127 1.98 6.06 -6.44
N GLY A 128 1.37 6.08 -7.62
CA GLY A 128 2.04 6.57 -8.82
C GLY A 128 1.08 7.02 -9.92
N VAL A 129 1.65 7.55 -11.00
CA VAL A 129 0.88 8.21 -12.07
C VAL A 129 1.18 7.67 -13.46
N LEU A 130 0.13 7.47 -14.24
CA LEU A 130 0.18 7.19 -15.66
C LEU A 130 -0.02 8.50 -16.44
N VAL A 131 1.08 9.16 -16.77
CA VAL A 131 1.09 10.39 -17.58
C VAL A 131 1.24 10.03 -19.05
N ARG A 132 0.23 10.38 -19.85
CA ARG A 132 0.20 10.07 -21.29
C ARG A 132 0.22 11.33 -22.13
N ARG A 133 0.92 11.27 -23.27
CA ARG A 133 0.96 12.32 -24.29
C ARG A 133 0.97 11.65 -25.66
N GLU A 134 0.01 11.99 -26.53
CA GLU A 134 0.00 11.54 -27.94
C GLU A 134 0.21 10.02 -28.12
N GLY A 135 -0.44 9.20 -27.27
CA GLY A 135 -0.29 7.73 -27.30
C GLY A 135 0.98 7.19 -26.63
N LEU A 136 1.89 8.05 -26.19
CA LEU A 136 3.09 7.71 -25.42
C LEU A 136 2.80 7.69 -23.91
N ILE A 137 3.58 6.90 -23.16
CA ILE A 137 3.56 6.83 -21.70
C ILE A 137 4.90 7.34 -21.15
N LEU A 138 4.85 8.19 -20.12
CA LEU A 138 6.04 8.60 -19.38
C LEU A 138 6.55 7.47 -18.50
N LEU A 139 7.85 7.20 -18.57
CA LEU A 139 8.56 6.30 -17.66
C LEU A 139 9.82 6.99 -17.13
N ALA A 140 10.25 6.57 -15.94
CA ALA A 140 11.49 6.99 -15.29
C ALA A 140 12.48 5.82 -15.21
N ARG A 141 13.76 6.09 -15.49
CA ARG A 141 14.85 5.12 -15.31
C ARG A 141 15.48 5.31 -13.93
N ARG A 142 15.61 4.22 -13.18
CA ARG A 142 16.10 4.21 -11.80
C ARG A 142 17.62 4.37 -11.73
N GLY A 143 18.10 5.24 -10.84
CA GLY A 143 19.52 5.47 -10.54
C GLY A 143 20.12 4.56 -9.47
N HIS A 144 19.28 3.95 -8.64
CA HIS A 144 19.69 3.19 -7.45
C HIS A 144 19.14 1.77 -7.44
N GLU A 145 19.84 0.88 -6.72
CA GLU A 145 19.33 -0.45 -6.41
C GLU A 145 18.12 -0.39 -5.47
N PRO A 146 17.16 -1.33 -5.55
CA PRO A 146 17.13 -2.46 -6.46
C PRO A 146 16.79 -2.06 -7.91
N ARG A 147 17.29 -2.85 -8.87
CA ARG A 147 16.98 -2.72 -10.31
C ARG A 147 17.48 -1.40 -10.90
N LYS A 148 18.73 -1.02 -10.59
CA LYS A 148 19.37 0.13 -11.23
C LYS A 148 19.31 0.01 -12.77
N ASN A 149 19.17 1.13 -13.45
CA ASN A 149 19.02 1.24 -14.91
C ASN A 149 17.73 0.64 -15.50
N ALA A 150 16.84 0.08 -14.68
CA ALA A 150 15.53 -0.36 -15.15
C ALA A 150 14.53 0.82 -15.17
N TRP A 151 13.55 0.72 -16.07
CA TRP A 151 12.49 1.71 -16.24
C TRP A 151 11.25 1.35 -15.43
N GLY A 152 10.48 2.35 -15.03
CA GLY A 152 9.22 2.17 -14.30
C GLY A 152 8.29 3.36 -14.48
N ILE A 153 6.99 3.11 -14.24
CA ILE A 153 6.00 4.15 -13.96
C ILE A 153 6.47 4.97 -12.74
N PRO A 154 6.43 6.32 -12.80
CA PRO A 154 6.74 7.15 -11.64
C PRO A 154 5.84 6.83 -10.44
N ALA A 155 6.45 6.46 -9.32
CA ALA A 155 5.76 5.97 -8.13
C ALA A 155 6.70 5.80 -6.92
N GLY A 156 6.20 6.13 -5.74
CA GLY A 156 6.92 5.92 -4.48
C GLY A 156 6.00 5.55 -3.32
N PHE A 157 6.58 5.45 -2.12
CA PHE A 157 5.85 5.02 -0.93
C PHE A 157 4.97 6.15 -0.38
N MET A 158 3.80 5.78 0.14
CA MET A 158 2.91 6.71 0.80
C MET A 158 3.40 7.00 2.22
N GLU A 159 3.47 8.28 2.57
CA GLU A 159 3.79 8.72 3.92
C GLU A 159 2.62 8.52 4.88
N TYR A 160 2.90 8.38 6.18
CA TYR A 160 1.93 7.91 7.18
C TYR A 160 0.62 8.72 7.24
N GLY A 161 0.69 10.03 6.98
CA GLY A 161 -0.46 10.94 7.00
C GLY A 161 -1.02 11.30 5.63
N GLU A 162 -0.48 10.75 4.55
CA GLU A 162 -0.90 11.14 3.20
C GLU A 162 -2.11 10.37 2.70
N HIS A 163 -2.95 11.06 1.93
CA HIS A 163 -3.92 10.42 1.05
C HIS A 163 -3.20 9.83 -0.18
N PRO A 164 -3.66 8.68 -0.71
CA PRO A 164 -3.05 8.07 -1.90
C PRO A 164 -2.94 9.02 -3.11
N GLU A 165 -3.93 9.88 -3.31
CA GLU A 165 -3.93 10.90 -4.35
C GLU A 165 -2.82 11.95 -4.14
N VAL A 166 -2.59 12.35 -2.89
CA VAL A 166 -1.56 13.33 -2.52
C VAL A 166 -0.18 12.73 -2.77
N THR A 167 0.05 11.49 -2.34
CA THR A 167 1.28 10.76 -2.64
C THR A 167 1.53 10.67 -4.13
N ALA A 168 0.54 10.26 -4.93
CA ALA A 168 0.71 10.15 -6.39
C ALA A 168 1.12 11.49 -7.04
N VAL A 169 0.56 12.62 -6.57
CA VAL A 169 0.90 13.95 -7.09
C VAL A 169 2.29 14.40 -6.63
N ARG A 170 2.66 14.14 -5.36
CA ARG A 170 3.98 14.46 -4.80
C ARG A 170 5.08 13.70 -5.55
N GLU A 171 4.94 12.38 -5.65
CA GLU A 171 5.90 11.50 -6.33
C GLU A 171 6.09 11.89 -7.80
N ALA A 172 5.00 12.27 -8.48
CA ALA A 172 5.09 12.77 -9.85
C ALA A 172 5.97 14.02 -9.96
N LEU A 173 5.84 14.95 -9.01
CA LEU A 173 6.65 16.18 -8.99
C LEU A 173 8.12 15.88 -8.65
N GLU A 174 8.36 15.05 -7.63
CA GLU A 174 9.70 14.70 -7.13
C GLU A 174 10.52 13.94 -8.19
N GLU A 175 9.95 12.90 -8.80
CA GLU A 175 10.69 12.07 -9.75
C GLU A 175 10.78 12.68 -11.17
N THR A 176 9.82 13.53 -11.55
CA THR A 176 9.67 13.98 -12.95
C THR A 176 9.70 15.49 -13.18
N GLY A 177 9.64 16.30 -12.13
CA GLY A 177 9.53 17.76 -12.22
C GLY A 177 8.18 18.26 -12.75
N LEU A 178 7.21 17.36 -12.99
CA LEU A 178 5.90 17.69 -13.54
C LEU A 178 4.86 17.89 -12.44
N ARG A 179 4.11 18.99 -12.54
CA ARG A 179 2.85 19.15 -11.80
C ARG A 179 1.74 18.49 -12.58
N VAL A 180 1.02 17.59 -11.92
CA VAL A 180 -0.04 16.80 -12.55
C VAL A 180 -1.37 16.98 -11.84
N ARG A 181 -2.46 16.78 -12.59
CA ARG A 181 -3.82 16.64 -12.05
C ARG A 181 -4.31 15.23 -12.31
N LEU A 182 -4.69 14.52 -11.27
CA LEU A 182 -5.27 13.17 -11.40
C LEU A 182 -6.62 13.24 -12.12
N THR A 183 -6.88 12.27 -13.00
CA THR A 183 -8.11 12.19 -13.79
C THR A 183 -8.92 10.93 -13.48
N GLY A 184 -8.40 10.02 -12.67
CA GLY A 184 -9.12 8.85 -12.18
C GLY A 184 -8.17 7.76 -11.67
N LEU A 185 -8.69 6.87 -10.83
CA LEU A 185 -7.99 5.65 -10.45
C LEU A 185 -7.87 4.73 -11.66
N PHE A 186 -6.67 4.22 -11.95
CA PHE A 186 -6.44 3.24 -12.99
C PHE A 186 -6.54 1.82 -12.46
N GLY A 187 -5.81 1.50 -11.39
CA GLY A 187 -5.77 0.14 -10.86
C GLY A 187 -4.88 -0.02 -9.63
N VAL A 188 -5.00 -1.20 -9.01
CA VAL A 188 -4.28 -1.57 -7.79
C VAL A 188 -3.56 -2.89 -8.01
N TYR A 189 -2.26 -2.91 -7.75
CA TYR A 189 -1.36 -4.02 -8.09
C TYR A 189 -0.56 -4.49 -6.88
N ALA A 190 -0.33 -5.80 -6.77
CA ALA A 190 0.49 -6.36 -5.71
C ALA A 190 1.98 -6.35 -6.11
N ALA A 191 2.77 -5.46 -5.52
CA ALA A 191 4.21 -5.39 -5.71
C ALA A 191 4.92 -6.32 -4.71
N ARG A 192 5.44 -7.45 -5.22
CA ARG A 192 5.98 -8.54 -4.37
C ARG A 192 7.46 -8.84 -4.63
N ASP A 193 8.04 -8.26 -5.68
CA ASP A 193 9.40 -8.52 -6.16
C ASP A 193 10.39 -7.40 -5.85
N ASP A 194 10.00 -6.39 -5.06
CA ASP A 194 10.94 -5.44 -4.45
C ASP A 194 11.50 -6.03 -3.13
N PRO A 195 12.83 -6.21 -3.01
CA PRO A 195 13.45 -6.75 -1.80
C PRO A 195 13.31 -5.84 -0.57
N ARG A 196 13.05 -4.54 -0.73
CA ARG A 196 12.92 -3.56 0.37
C ARG A 196 11.59 -3.66 1.10
N ALA A 197 10.52 -3.90 0.36
CA ALA A 197 9.18 -4.02 0.91
C ALA A 197 8.24 -4.77 -0.03
N ARG A 198 7.29 -5.49 0.55
CA ARG A 198 6.06 -5.85 -0.20
C ARG A 198 5.16 -4.62 -0.20
N ALA A 199 4.60 -4.28 -1.34
CA ALA A 199 3.77 -3.10 -1.48
C ALA A 199 2.45 -3.37 -2.20
N VAL A 200 1.51 -2.47 -1.99
CA VAL A 200 0.29 -2.33 -2.80
C VAL A 200 0.47 -1.07 -3.62
N LEU A 201 0.67 -1.22 -4.93
CA LEU A 201 0.87 -0.12 -5.85
C LEU A 201 -0.49 0.35 -6.38
N ILE A 202 -0.84 1.60 -6.09
CA ILE A 202 -2.07 2.27 -6.51
C ILE A 202 -1.68 3.24 -7.63
N LEU A 203 -2.29 3.09 -8.80
CA LEU A 203 -1.96 3.90 -9.97
C LEU A 203 -3.14 4.75 -10.40
N TYR A 204 -2.87 6.01 -10.71
CA TYR A 204 -3.85 6.96 -11.21
C TYR A 204 -3.53 7.38 -12.64
N HIS A 205 -4.56 7.64 -13.44
CA HIS A 205 -4.38 8.45 -14.63
C HIS A 205 -4.15 9.90 -14.24
N ALA A 206 -3.25 10.58 -14.96
CA ALA A 206 -2.94 11.97 -14.70
C ALA A 206 -2.68 12.75 -15.98
N ARG A 207 -3.02 14.05 -15.96
CA ARG A 207 -2.65 15.01 -17.01
C ARG A 207 -1.65 16.01 -16.45
N VAL A 208 -0.68 16.41 -17.27
CA VAL A 208 0.27 17.47 -16.90
C VAL A 208 -0.48 18.81 -16.88
N VAL A 209 -0.26 19.60 -15.84
CA VAL A 209 -0.81 20.96 -15.69
C VAL A 209 0.26 22.03 -15.49
N GLY A 210 1.54 21.62 -15.41
CA GLY A 210 2.68 22.53 -15.36
C GLY A 210 3.97 21.81 -14.99
N GLY A 211 5.03 22.58 -14.74
CA GLY A 211 6.37 22.05 -14.45
C GLY A 211 7.18 21.81 -15.72
N ARG A 212 8.41 21.31 -15.54
CA ARG A 212 9.35 21.00 -16.62
C ARG A 212 9.81 19.56 -16.43
N LEU A 213 9.81 18.79 -17.52
CA LEU A 213 10.27 17.40 -17.48
C LEU A 213 11.76 17.38 -17.14
N GLN A 214 12.09 16.89 -15.96
CA GLN A 214 13.45 16.77 -15.47
C GLN A 214 13.53 15.62 -14.46
N PRO A 215 14.50 14.69 -14.60
CA PRO A 215 14.66 13.63 -13.60
C PRO A 215 14.99 14.25 -12.24
N GLY A 216 14.37 13.71 -11.20
CA GLY A 216 14.63 14.05 -9.80
C GLY A 216 14.58 12.82 -8.91
N ASP A 217 14.98 13.00 -7.65
CA ASP A 217 15.08 11.94 -6.65
C ASP A 217 15.85 10.70 -7.17
N ASP A 218 15.24 9.52 -7.15
CA ASP A 218 15.84 8.26 -7.60
C ASP A 218 15.89 8.12 -9.15
N ALA A 219 15.29 9.03 -9.91
CA ALA A 219 15.27 8.97 -11.37
C ALA A 219 16.52 9.61 -11.98
N ILE A 220 17.13 8.93 -12.94
CA ILE A 220 18.31 9.43 -13.69
C ILE A 220 17.99 9.76 -15.15
N GLU A 221 16.83 9.33 -15.64
CA GLU A 221 16.38 9.60 -17.01
C GLU A 221 14.86 9.51 -17.07
N LEU A 222 14.26 10.33 -17.94
CA LEU A 222 12.82 10.33 -18.21
C LEU A 222 12.60 10.19 -19.71
N GLY A 223 11.56 9.45 -20.10
CA GLY A 223 11.23 9.28 -21.51
C GLY A 223 9.77 8.96 -21.73
N TYR A 224 9.24 9.48 -22.85
CA TYR A 224 7.93 9.12 -23.37
C TYR A 224 8.08 8.00 -24.39
N PHE A 225 7.41 6.88 -24.16
CA PHE A 225 7.55 5.69 -24.99
C PHE A 225 6.21 5.22 -25.54
N PRO A 226 6.16 4.72 -26.78
CA PRO A 226 4.97 4.04 -27.28
C PRO A 226 4.68 2.79 -26.45
N LEU A 227 3.42 2.54 -26.08
CA LEU A 227 3.02 1.31 -25.37
C LEU A 227 3.32 0.03 -26.18
N GLY A 228 3.46 0.15 -27.49
CA GLY A 228 3.89 -0.92 -28.38
C GLY A 228 5.39 -1.25 -28.30
N ARG A 229 6.21 -0.26 -27.91
CA ARG A 229 7.68 -0.30 -27.93
C ARG A 229 8.26 0.29 -26.64
N LEU A 230 7.96 -0.37 -25.52
CA LEU A 230 8.45 0.03 -24.21
C LEU A 230 9.96 -0.24 -24.06
N PRO A 231 10.69 0.60 -23.30
CA PRO A 231 12.09 0.36 -22.98
C PRO A 231 12.23 -0.89 -22.09
N ARG A 232 13.42 -1.47 -22.08
CA ARG A 232 13.74 -2.64 -21.27
C ARG A 232 15.06 -2.41 -20.51
N PRO A 233 15.21 -2.98 -19.30
CA PRO A 233 14.21 -3.75 -18.55
C PRO A 233 13.19 -2.84 -17.83
N ILE A 234 11.96 -3.34 -17.61
CA ILE A 234 10.99 -2.72 -16.69
C ILE A 234 11.20 -3.31 -15.29
N ALA A 235 11.44 -2.46 -14.29
CA ALA A 235 11.98 -2.82 -12.97
C ALA A 235 11.19 -3.91 -12.24
N PHE A 236 9.89 -3.66 -12.00
CA PHE A 236 9.07 -4.48 -11.12
C PHE A 236 7.87 -5.12 -11.83
N ARG A 237 7.41 -6.27 -11.31
CA ARG A 237 6.28 -7.02 -11.87
C ARG A 237 5.00 -6.21 -11.91
N ALA A 238 4.69 -5.47 -10.86
CA ALA A 238 3.50 -4.63 -10.79
C ALA A 238 3.46 -3.58 -11.93
N HIS A 239 4.61 -2.97 -12.25
CA HIS A 239 4.71 -2.00 -13.35
C HIS A 239 4.49 -2.68 -14.71
N ARG A 240 5.04 -3.89 -14.90
CA ARG A 240 4.81 -4.69 -16.12
C ARG A 240 3.35 -5.10 -16.29
N GLU A 241 2.68 -5.47 -15.20
CA GLU A 241 1.25 -5.81 -15.20
C GLU A 241 0.40 -4.58 -15.55
N ALA A 242 0.63 -3.45 -14.89
CA ALA A 242 -0.07 -2.19 -15.17
C ALA A 242 0.10 -1.73 -16.61
N LEU A 243 1.32 -1.77 -17.17
CA LEU A 243 1.57 -1.37 -18.56
C LEU A 243 0.90 -2.33 -19.57
N ARG A 244 0.79 -3.62 -19.23
CA ARG A 244 0.06 -4.61 -20.04
C ARG A 244 -1.44 -4.32 -20.04
N ASP A 245 -2.03 -4.06 -18.88
CA ASP A 245 -3.45 -3.71 -18.76
C ASP A 245 -3.76 -2.41 -19.50
N LEU A 246 -2.90 -1.40 -19.35
CA LEU A 246 -3.03 -0.13 -20.06
C LEU A 246 -3.01 -0.32 -21.58
N ARG A 247 -2.12 -1.20 -22.09
CA ARG A 247 -2.06 -1.53 -23.51
C ARG A 247 -3.32 -2.28 -23.98
N ARG A 248 -3.89 -3.17 -23.16
CA ARG A 248 -5.14 -3.88 -23.46
C ARG A 248 -6.30 -2.90 -23.60
N MET A 249 -6.50 -2.04 -22.59
CA MET A 249 -7.59 -1.05 -22.58
C MET A 249 -7.51 -0.07 -23.76
N ASN A 250 -6.32 0.32 -24.19
CA ASN A 250 -6.16 1.16 -25.38
C ASN A 250 -6.61 0.48 -26.67
N ARG A 251 -6.38 -0.83 -26.80
CA ARG A 251 -6.83 -1.58 -27.99
C ARG A 251 -8.34 -1.72 -28.03
N GLU A 252 -8.98 -1.86 -26.87
CA GLU A 252 -10.43 -1.95 -26.75
C GLU A 252 -11.10 -0.61 -27.07
N LYS A 253 -10.51 0.53 -26.68
CA LYS A 253 -11.03 1.86 -27.02
C LYS A 253 -10.87 2.27 -28.48
N ASN A 254 -9.93 1.64 -29.19
CA ASN A 254 -9.64 1.92 -30.60
C ASN A 254 -10.29 0.91 -31.55
N ARG A 255 -11.12 0.01 -31.03
CA ARG A 255 -12.01 -0.88 -31.79
C ARG A 255 -13.40 -0.26 -31.82
#